data_AF-A0A7C5HSG2-F1
#
_entry.id   AF-A0A7C5HSG2-F1
#
_cell.length_a   1.000
_cell.length_b   1.000
_cell.length_c   1.000
_cell.angle_alpha   90.00
_cell.angle_beta   90.00
_cell.angle_gamma   90.00
#
_symmetry.space_group_name_H-M   'P 1'
#
loop_
_entity.id
_entity.type
_entity.pdbx_description
1 polymer ?
#
loop_
_entity_poly.entity_id
_entity_poly.type
_entity_poly.pdbx_seq_one_letter_code
_entity_poly.pdbx_strand_id
1 'polypeptide(L)'
;MNIPLLWIVAPAGAVTALIFAFILYKGVKKEDPGNAQMQKIAKYVREGAFAYLKQQYKGVGIFFIVAFIVFNIMAWVLKVLHPLIPWAFLTGGFFSGLAGWIGMNTA
;
A
#
# COMPACT_ATOMS: atom_id res chain seq x y z
N MET A 1 33.29 -11.26 5.07
CA MET A 1 31.84 -11.52 5.03
C MET A 1 31.30 -10.90 3.75
N ASN A 2 31.03 -11.69 2.71
CA ASN A 2 30.43 -11.17 1.48
C ASN A 2 28.94 -10.98 1.71
N ILE A 3 28.46 -9.74 1.63
CA ILE A 3 27.04 -9.43 1.67
C ILE A 3 26.43 -10.06 0.40
N PRO A 4 25.42 -10.94 0.51
CA PRO A 4 24.82 -11.55 -0.66
C PRO A 4 24.23 -10.47 -1.58
N LEU A 5 24.46 -10.60 -2.89
CA LEU A 5 24.04 -9.62 -3.92
C LEU A 5 22.56 -9.19 -3.79
N LEU A 6 21.70 -10.13 -3.38
CA LEU A 6 20.28 -9.92 -3.11
C LEU A 6 19.99 -8.74 -2.17
N TRP A 7 20.83 -8.52 -1.14
CA TRP A 7 20.65 -7.44 -0.18
C TRP A 7 20.89 -6.05 -0.76
N ILE A 8 21.51 -5.95 -1.93
CA ILE A 8 21.71 -4.70 -2.67
C ILE A 8 20.69 -4.57 -3.80
N VAL A 9 20.43 -5.66 -4.53
CA VAL A 9 19.52 -5.65 -5.68
C VAL A 9 18.07 -5.38 -5.26
N ALA A 10 17.60 -5.95 -4.15
CA ALA A 10 16.24 -5.76 -3.67
C ALA A 10 15.89 -4.28 -3.37
N PRO A 11 16.65 -3.55 -2.53
CA PRO A 11 16.36 -2.14 -2.29
C PRO A 11 16.58 -1.26 -3.52
N ALA A 12 17.59 -1.54 -4.35
CA ALA A 12 17.81 -0.82 -5.61
C ALA A 12 16.61 -0.97 -6.57
N GLY A 13 16.07 -2.18 -6.68
CA GLY A 13 14.86 -2.47 -7.45
C GLY A 13 13.64 -1.72 -6.92
N ALA A 14 13.43 -1.71 -5.60
CA ALA A 14 12.33 -0.98 -4.97
C ALA A 14 12.40 0.53 -5.25
N VAL A 15 13.59 1.14 -5.13
CA VAL A 15 13.79 2.56 -5.44
C VAL A 15 13.53 2.85 -6.92
N THR A 16 14.03 2.00 -7.81
CA THR A 16 13.84 2.14 -9.26
C THR A 16 12.35 2.08 -9.63
N ALA A 17 11.61 1.14 -9.05
CA ALA A 17 10.17 1.02 -9.26
C ALA A 17 9.40 2.26 -8.79
N LEU A 18 9.76 2.83 -7.64
CA LEU A 18 9.13 4.05 -7.12
C LEU A 18 9.44 5.28 -8.01
N ILE A 19 10.67 5.40 -8.51
CA ILE A 19 11.05 6.45 -9.47
C ILE A 19 10.21 6.32 -10.75
N PHE A 20 10.09 5.10 -11.29
CA PHE A 20 9.31 4.85 -12.49
C PHE A 20 7.83 5.18 -12.30
N ALA A 21 7.23 4.74 -11.19
CA ALA A 21 5.85 5.07 -10.84
C ALA A 21 5.63 6.60 -10.75
N PHE A 22 6.60 7.34 -10.18
CA PHE A 22 6.54 8.78 -10.10
C PHE A 22 6.63 9.48 -11.47
N ILE A 23 7.46 8.95 -12.38
CA ILE A 23 7.55 9.45 -13.76
C ILE A 23 6.20 9.26 -14.47
N LEU A 24 5.59 8.07 -14.36
CA LEU A 24 4.28 7.79 -14.95
C LEU A 24 3.20 8.72 -14.39
N TYR A 25 3.15 8.89 -13.06
CA TYR A 25 2.22 9.81 -12.42
C TYR A 25 2.37 11.24 -12.94
N LYS A 26 3.61 11.73 -13.06
CA LYS A 26 3.88 13.06 -13.62
C LYS A 26 3.49 13.17 -15.09
N GLY A 27 3.64 12.09 -15.87
CA GLY A 27 3.20 12.03 -17.26
C GLY A 27 1.69 12.22 -17.36
N VAL A 28 0.93 11.35 -16.70
CA VAL A 28 -0.55 11.39 -16.71
C VAL A 28 -1.09 12.72 -16.21
N LYS A 29 -0.52 13.28 -15.14
CA LYS A 29 -0.98 14.55 -14.56
C LYS A 29 -0.82 15.76 -15.49
N LYS A 30 0.09 15.70 -16.47
CA LYS A 30 0.32 16.80 -17.42
C LYS A 30 -0.69 16.81 -18.56
N GLU A 31 -1.39 15.71 -18.79
CA GLU A 31 -2.38 15.61 -19.85
C GLU A 31 -3.58 16.52 -19.57
N ASP A 32 -4.26 16.93 -20.64
CA ASP A 32 -5.44 17.78 -20.55
C ASP A 32 -6.57 17.03 -19.82
N PRO A 33 -7.10 17.55 -18.69
CA PRO A 33 -8.21 16.92 -17.98
C PRO A 33 -9.56 17.00 -18.73
N GLY A 34 -9.59 17.63 -19.90
CA GLY A 34 -10.75 17.77 -20.76
C GLY A 34 -11.65 18.94 -20.35
N ASN A 35 -12.87 18.93 -20.86
CA ASN A 35 -13.81 20.04 -20.65
C ASN A 35 -14.39 20.07 -19.21
N ALA A 36 -15.09 21.16 -18.88
CA ALA A 36 -15.66 21.37 -17.55
C ALA A 36 -16.63 20.26 -17.10
N GLN A 37 -17.38 19.65 -18.02
CA GLN A 37 -18.27 18.53 -17.67
C GLN A 37 -17.49 17.27 -17.31
N MET A 38 -16.43 16.95 -18.08
CA MET A 38 -15.55 15.81 -17.80
C MET A 38 -14.89 15.94 -16.41
N GLN A 39 -14.35 17.12 -16.11
CA GLN A 39 -13.72 17.40 -14.81
C GLN A 39 -14.72 17.29 -13.64
N LYS A 40 -15.96 17.74 -13.86
CA LYS A 40 -17.04 17.62 -12.85
C LYS A 40 -17.37 16.16 -12.56
N ILE A 41 -17.50 15.32 -13.59
CA ILE A 41 -17.78 13.89 -13.43
C ILE A 41 -16.60 13.20 -12.74
N ALA A 42 -15.36 13.46 -13.17
CA ALA A 42 -14.16 12.89 -12.57
C ALA A 42 -14.06 13.20 -11.07
N LYS A 43 -14.45 14.41 -10.65
CA LYS A 43 -14.49 14.77 -9.22
C LYS A 43 -15.46 13.88 -8.42
N TYR A 44 -16.67 13.63 -8.94
CA TYR A 44 -17.63 12.76 -8.26
C TYR A 44 -17.18 11.30 -8.21
N VAL A 45 -16.56 10.80 -9.29
CA VAL A 45 -15.96 9.46 -9.32
C VAL A 45 -14.87 9.36 -8.24
N ARG A 46 -13.98 10.35 -8.18
CA ARG A 46 -12.90 10.39 -7.18
C ARG A 46 -13.47 10.41 -5.75
N GLU A 47 -14.45 11.26 -5.49
CA GLU A 47 -15.08 11.33 -4.16
C GLU A 47 -15.71 9.99 -3.74
N GLY A 48 -16.43 9.33 -4.66
CA GLY A 48 -16.99 8.00 -4.42
C GLY A 48 -15.93 6.93 -4.18
N ALA A 49 -14.85 6.94 -4.96
CA ALA A 49 -13.72 6.02 -4.79
C ALA A 49 -13.07 6.16 -3.41
N PHE A 50 -12.79 7.40 -2.96
CA PHE A 50 -12.23 7.64 -1.63
C PHE A 50 -13.20 7.26 -0.49
N ALA A 51 -14.51 7.47 -0.67
CA ALA A 51 -15.51 7.03 0.30
C ALA A 51 -15.52 5.50 0.44
N TYR A 52 -15.48 4.78 -0.69
CA TYR A 52 -15.37 3.32 -0.71
C TYR A 52 -14.08 2.84 -0.02
N LEU A 53 -12.93 3.44 -0.39
CA LEU A 53 -11.63 3.06 0.18
C LEU A 53 -11.61 3.24 1.70
N LYS A 54 -12.13 4.36 2.20
CA LYS A 54 -12.21 4.62 3.65
C LYS A 54 -13.05 3.55 4.37
N GLN A 55 -14.17 3.14 3.78
CA GLN A 55 -15.02 2.09 4.34
C GLN A 55 -14.31 0.73 4.31
N GLN A 56 -13.63 0.40 3.20
CA GLN A 56 -12.86 -0.84 3.07
C GLN A 56 -11.71 -0.87 4.09
N TYR A 57 -10.97 0.23 4.25
CA TYR A 57 -9.83 0.32 5.16
C TYR A 57 -10.25 0.21 6.62
N LYS A 58 -11.47 0.64 6.96
CA LYS A 58 -12.04 0.40 8.29
C LYS A 58 -12.19 -1.11 8.54
N GLY A 59 -12.79 -1.85 7.60
CA GLY A 59 -12.94 -3.31 7.72
C GLY A 59 -11.60 -4.05 7.77
N VAL A 60 -10.68 -3.70 6.85
CA VAL A 60 -9.33 -4.26 6.81
C VAL A 60 -8.56 -3.94 8.09
N GLY A 61 -8.69 -2.73 8.63
CA GLY A 61 -8.03 -2.34 9.89
C GLY A 61 -8.48 -3.20 11.07
N ILE A 62 -9.78 -3.50 11.18
CA ILE A 62 -10.30 -4.41 12.21
C ILE A 62 -9.69 -5.81 12.04
N PHE A 63 -9.69 -6.35 10.82
CA PHE A 63 -9.06 -7.63 10.53
C PHE A 63 -7.57 -7.64 10.91
N PHE A 64 -6.84 -6.58 10.58
CA PHE A 64 -5.41 -6.44 10.89
C PHE A 64 -5.13 -6.49 12.39
N ILE A 65 -5.95 -5.81 13.19
CA ILE A 65 -5.82 -5.83 14.66
C ILE A 65 -6.06 -7.25 15.20
N VAL A 66 -7.13 -7.91 14.76
CA VAL A 66 -7.46 -9.27 15.20
C VAL A 66 -6.36 -10.25 14.79
N ALA A 67 -5.94 -10.22 13.53
CA ALA A 67 -4.88 -11.08 13.02
C ALA A 67 -3.54 -10.84 13.75
N PHE A 68 -3.20 -9.58 14.04
CA PHE A 68 -1.98 -9.24 14.79
C PHE A 68 -2.00 -9.81 16.21
N ILE A 69 -3.14 -9.75 16.91
CA ILE A 69 -3.29 -10.38 18.23
C ILE A 69 -3.11 -11.90 18.13
N VAL A 70 -3.76 -12.54 17.16
CA VAL A 70 -3.65 -13.99 16.92
C VAL A 70 -2.19 -14.38 16.65
N PHE A 71 -1.49 -13.65 15.78
CA PHE A 71 -0.08 -13.93 15.48
C PHE A 71 0.84 -13.73 16.68
N ASN A 72 0.56 -12.76 17.55
CA ASN A 72 1.32 -12.61 18.79
C ASN A 72 1.09 -13.77 19.76
N ILE A 73 -0.15 -14.27 19.90
CA ILE A 73 -0.44 -15.46 20.71
C ILE A 73 0.30 -16.68 20.14
N MET A 74 0.25 -16.87 18.82
CA MET A 74 0.95 -17.97 18.15
C MET A 74 2.48 -17.90 18.33
N ALA A 75 3.05 -16.69 18.32
CA ALA A 75 4.49 -16.49 18.42
C ALA A 75 5.02 -16.61 19.86
N TRP A 76 4.36 -15.95 20.81
CA TRP A 76 4.88 -15.82 22.17
C TRP A 76 4.31 -16.84 23.16
N VAL A 77 3.04 -17.24 22.99
CA VAL A 77 2.36 -18.18 23.91
C VAL A 77 2.51 -19.61 23.41
N LEU A 78 2.07 -19.88 22.18
CA LEU A 78 2.06 -21.22 21.59
C LEU A 78 3.44 -21.62 21.04
N LYS A 79 4.32 -20.64 20.77
CA LYS A 79 5.66 -20.83 20.20
C LYS A 79 5.68 -21.62 18.88
N VAL A 80 4.60 -21.54 18.10
CA VAL A 80 4.46 -22.17 16.78
C VAL A 80 4.83 -21.24 15.63
N LEU A 81 5.11 -19.96 15.94
CA LEU A 81 5.41 -18.93 14.95
C LEU A 81 6.64 -18.14 15.38
N HIS A 82 7.46 -17.70 14.42
CA HIS A 82 8.63 -16.88 14.72
C HIS A 82 8.21 -15.48 15.24
N PRO A 83 8.82 -14.93 16.30
CA PRO A 83 8.45 -13.64 16.89
C PRO A 83 8.50 -12.43 15.95
N LEU A 84 9.22 -12.53 14.83
CA LEU A 84 9.26 -11.47 13.80
C LEU A 84 8.03 -11.45 12.90
N ILE A 85 7.26 -12.54 12.80
CA ILE A 85 6.13 -12.63 11.85
C ILE A 85 5.03 -11.60 12.13
N PRO A 86 4.57 -11.37 13.38
CA PRO A 86 3.57 -10.34 13.64
C PRO A 86 4.01 -8.95 13.19
N TRP A 87 5.30 -8.63 13.34
CA TRP A 87 5.89 -7.35 12.92
C TRP A 87 6.04 -7.25 11.41
N ALA A 88 6.51 -8.32 10.75
CA ALA A 88 6.58 -8.39 9.29
C ALA A 88 5.20 -8.28 8.63
N PHE A 89 4.17 -8.85 9.26
CA PHE A 89 2.78 -8.72 8.83
C PHE A 89 2.30 -7.26 8.88
N LEU A 90 2.59 -6.54 9.97
CA LEU A 90 2.21 -5.12 10.09
C LEU A 90 2.91 -4.25 9.05
N THR A 91 4.21 -4.42 8.86
CA THR A 91 4.96 -3.62 7.88
C THR A 91 4.48 -3.90 6.45
N GLY A 92 4.31 -5.17 6.08
CA GLY A 92 3.79 -5.56 4.78
C GLY A 92 2.38 -5.02 4.52
N GLY A 93 1.49 -5.14 5.52
CA GLY A 93 0.14 -4.60 5.43
C GLY A 93 0.08 -3.09 5.33
N PHE A 94 0.92 -2.38 6.09
CA PHE A 94 1.03 -0.94 6.03
C PHE A 94 1.45 -0.46 4.63
N PHE A 95 2.50 -1.03 4.05
CA PHE A 95 2.95 -0.66 2.71
C PHE A 95 1.94 -1.05 1.62
N SER A 96 1.22 -2.17 1.78
CA SER A 96 0.12 -2.55 0.88
C SER A 96 -1.03 -1.54 0.93
N GLY A 97 -1.47 -1.15 2.12
CA GLY A 97 -2.49 -0.12 2.32
C GLY A 97 -2.04 1.25 1.81
N LEU A 98 -0.77 1.61 1.99
CA LEU A 98 -0.22 2.85 1.45
C LEU A 98 -0.23 2.84 -0.10
N ALA A 99 0.18 1.73 -0.72
CA ALA A 99 0.16 1.57 -2.17
C ALA A 99 -1.26 1.68 -2.75
N GLY A 100 -2.25 1.06 -2.10
CA GLY A 100 -3.65 1.15 -2.52
C GLY A 100 -4.19 2.59 -2.45
N TRP A 101 -3.85 3.32 -1.39
CA TRP A 101 -4.28 4.71 -1.22
C TRP A 101 -3.62 5.66 -2.24
N ILE A 102 -2.32 5.49 -2.48
CA ILE A 102 -1.60 6.26 -3.50
C ILE A 102 -2.19 5.97 -4.89
N GLY A 103 -2.39 4.69 -5.24
CA GLY A 103 -2.94 4.31 -6.54
C GLY A 103 -4.30 4.93 -6.85
N MET A 104 -5.20 4.93 -5.86
CA MET A 104 -6.53 5.53 -6.01
C MET A 104 -6.50 7.07 -6.05
N ASN A 105 -5.45 7.71 -5.53
CA ASN A 105 -5.26 9.15 -5.66
C ASN A 105 -4.71 9.56 -7.04
N THR A 106 -4.05 8.63 -7.74
CA THR A 106 -3.44 8.85 -9.06
C THR A 106 -4.34 8.47 -10.23
N ALA A 107 -5.39 7.68 -9.98
CA ALA A 107 -6.44 7.34 -10.95
C ALA A 107 -7.50 8.43 -11.05
#